data_AF-A0A8A2H8L8-F1
#
_entry.id   AF-A0A8A2H8L8-F1
#
_cell.length_a   1.000
_cell.length_b   1.000
_cell.length_c   1.000
_cell.angle_alpha   90.00
_cell.angle_beta   90.00
_cell.angle_gamma   90.00
#
_symmetry.space_group_name_H-M   'P 1'
#
loop_
_entity.id
_entity.type
_entity.pdbx_description
1 polymer ?
#
loop_
_entity_poly.entity_id
_entity_poly.type
_entity_poly.pdbx_seq_one_letter_code
_entity_poly.pdbx_strand_id
1 'polypeptide(L)' 'MELVPSLRMLSSAFMILLVVSQGPQGEGLTQNLSESRFFANFKEVKFFIKLMNWSGVAFFLVVHLAAYILKLNDFQ' A
#
# COMPACT_ATOMS: atom_id res chain seq x y z
N MET A 1 7.23 3.25 23.89
CA MET A 1 7.04 4.01 22.65
C MET A 1 7.59 3.23 21.44
N GLU A 2 7.12 2.01 21.17
CA GLU A 2 7.68 1.18 20.06
C GLU A 2 6.70 0.94 18.90
N LEU A 3 5.44 1.37 19.05
CA LEU A 3 4.40 1.19 18.04
C LEU A 3 4.66 1.98 16.76
N VAL A 4 5.16 3.22 16.86
CA VAL A 4 5.36 4.10 15.70
C VAL A 4 6.48 3.58 14.76
N PRO A 5 7.66 3.16 15.24
CA PRO A 5 8.68 2.52 14.40
C PRO A 5 8.19 1.25 13.70
N SER A 6 7.51 0.35 14.42
CA SER A 6 7.00 -0.90 13.85
C SER A 6 5.93 -0.66 12.80
N LEU A 7 5.02 0.29 13.03
CA LEU A 7 3.99 0.67 12.06
C LEU A 7 4.61 1.26 10.78
N ARG A 8 5.67 2.06 10.92
CA ARG A 8 6.42 2.58 9.76
C ARG A 8 7.07 1.47 8.97
N MET A 9 7.75 0.54 9.64
CA MET A 9 8.42 -0.59 8.99
C MET A 9 7.43 -1.48 8.22
N LEU A 10 6.29 -1.80 8.85
CA LEU A 10 5.19 -2.53 8.20
C LEU A 10 4.61 -1.76 7.01
N SER A 11 4.37 -0.46 7.15
CA SER A 11 3.85 0.37 6.06
C SER A 11 4.82 0.46 4.87
N SER A 12 6.12 0.52 5.13
CA SER A 12 7.15 0.52 4.08
C SER A 12 7.22 -0.81 3.36
N ALA A 13 7.19 -1.93 4.08
CA ALA A 13 7.18 -3.27 3.49
C ALA A 13 5.93 -3.47 2.61
N PHE A 14 4.76 -3.05 3.09
CA PHE A 14 3.52 -3.08 2.32
C PHE A 14 3.60 -2.22 1.05
N MET A 15 4.18 -1.01 1.15
CA MET A 15 4.37 -0.14 -0.02
C MET A 15 5.32 -0.74 -1.06
N ILE A 16 6.41 -1.39 -0.63
CA ILE A 16 7.32 -2.07 -1.55
C ILE A 16 6.58 -3.17 -2.31
N LEU A 17 5.80 -4.00 -1.60
CA LEU A 17 4.99 -5.05 -2.24
C LEU A 17 3.97 -4.44 -3.24
N LEU A 18 3.30 -3.35 -2.86
CA LEU A 18 2.38 -2.63 -3.74
C LEU A 18 3.08 -2.10 -5.00
N VAL A 19 4.26 -1.49 -4.87
CA VAL A 19 5.00 -0.94 -6.01
C VAL A 19 5.55 -2.05 -6.90
N VAL A 20 6.09 -3.13 -6.33
CA VAL A 20 6.58 -4.29 -7.09
C VAL A 20 5.43 -4.95 -7.86
N SER A 21 4.24 -5.02 -7.27
CA SER A 21 3.03 -5.52 -7.93
C SER A 21 2.51 -4.63 -9.08
N GLN A 22 3.16 -3.51 -9.38
CA GLN A 22 2.85 -2.64 -10.53
C GLN A 22 3.87 -2.76 -11.67
N GLY A 23 4.97 -3.49 -11.47
CA GLY A 23 5.92 -3.76 -12.54
C GLY A 23 5.39 -4.76 -13.58
N PRO A 24 6.22 -5.19 -14.54
CA PRO A 24 5.85 -6.21 -15.53
C PRO A 24 5.34 -7.52 -14.90
N GLN A 25 5.82 -7.83 -13.69
CA GLN A 25 5.38 -8.98 -12.89
C GLN A 25 3.97 -8.80 -12.29
N GLY A 26 3.53 -7.55 -12.13
CA GLY A 26 2.21 -7.15 -11.66
C GLY A 26 1.06 -7.46 -12.61
N GLU A 27 1.34 -7.51 -13.91
CA GLU A 27 0.35 -7.91 -14.91
C GLU A 27 -0.03 -9.38 -14.75
N GLY A 28 0.93 -10.24 -14.38
CA GLY A 28 0.66 -11.64 -14.03
C GLY A 28 -0.20 -11.79 -12.78
N LEU A 29 0.01 -10.95 -11.76
CA LEU A 29 -0.85 -10.88 -10.57
C LEU A 29 -2.27 -10.44 -10.93
N THR A 30 -2.41 -9.47 -11.84
CA THR A 30 -3.70 -8.99 -12.33
C THR A 30 -4.42 -10.08 -13.15
N GLN A 31 -3.70 -10.84 -13.97
CA GLN A 31 -4.23 -12.00 -14.70
C GLN A 31 -4.68 -13.10 -13.75
N ASN A 32 -3.84 -13.52 -12.80
CA ASN A 32 -4.18 -14.54 -11.80
C ASN A 32 -5.41 -14.14 -10.96
N LEU A 33 -5.53 -12.87 -10.58
CA LEU A 33 -6.70 -12.35 -9.88
C LEU A 33 -7.95 -12.35 -10.76
N SER A 34 -7.82 -12.02 -12.04
CA SER A 34 -8.92 -12.14 -13.00
C SER A 34 -9.37 -13.60 -13.20
N GLU A 35 -8.44 -14.54 -13.16
CA GLU A 35 -8.71 -15.98 -13.31
C GLU A 35 -9.33 -16.62 -12.06
N SER A 36 -9.07 -16.05 -10.88
CA SER A 36 -9.62 -16.52 -9.60
C SER A 36 -11.16 -16.39 -9.46
N ARG A 37 -11.85 -15.85 -10.48
CA ARG A 37 -13.30 -15.55 -10.49
C ARG A 37 -13.78 -14.64 -9.36
N PHE A 38 -12.87 -14.04 -8.60
CA PHE A 38 -13.19 -13.12 -7.51
C PHE A 38 -13.75 -11.78 -8.03
N PHE A 39 -13.38 -11.42 -9.26
CA PHE A 39 -13.86 -10.25 -9.97
C PHE A 39 -14.62 -10.68 -11.22
N ALA A 40 -15.71 -9.99 -11.54
CA ALA A 40 -16.53 -10.33 -12.70
C ALA A 40 -15.82 -9.95 -14.02
N ASN A 41 -14.95 -8.94 -13.98
CA ASN A 41 -14.32 -8.37 -15.16
C ASN A 41 -12.85 -7.98 -14.90
N PHE A 42 -12.00 -8.12 -15.92
CA PHE A 42 -10.60 -7.66 -15.88
C PHE A 42 -10.48 -6.15 -15.57
N LYS A 43 -11.47 -5.36 -16.02
CA LYS A 43 -11.55 -3.92 -15.74
C LYS A 43 -11.76 -3.62 -14.26
N GLU A 44 -12.52 -4.47 -13.54
CA GLU A 44 -12.71 -4.35 -12.09
C GLU A 44 -11.43 -4.71 -11.34
N VAL A 45 -10.69 -5.74 -11.78
CA VAL A 45 -9.39 -6.10 -11.19
C VAL A 45 -8.41 -4.92 -11.31
N LYS A 46 -8.28 -4.33 -12.51
CA LYS A 46 -7.42 -3.16 -12.72
C LYS A 46 -7.85 -1.98 -11.85
N PHE A 47 -9.15 -1.73 -11.73
CA PHE A 47 -9.66 -0.66 -10.87
C PHE A 47 -9.37 -0.93 -9.39
N PHE A 48 -9.59 -2.15 -8.93
CA PHE A 48 -9.33 -2.57 -7.55
C PHE A 48 -7.85 -2.44 -7.18
N ILE A 49 -6.94 -2.93 -8.03
CA ILE A 49 -5.49 -2.78 -7.83
C ILE A 49 -5.10 -1.30 -7.78
N LYS A 50 -5.66 -0.49 -8.69
CA LYS A 50 -5.43 0.96 -8.69
C LYS A 50 -5.94 1.62 -7.40
N LEU A 51 -7.12 1.24 -6.92
CA LEU A 51 -7.69 1.74 -5.67
C LEU A 51 -6.82 1.33 -4.46
N MET A 52 -6.41 0.07 -4.39
CA MET A 52 -5.50 -0.45 -3.35
C MET A 52 -4.16 0.30 -3.35
N ASN A 53 -3.65 0.64 -4.52
CA ASN A 53 -2.42 1.40 -4.65
C ASN A 53 -2.57 2.83 -4.11
N TRP A 54 -3.57 3.57 -4.57
CA TRP A 54 -3.80 4.95 -4.10
C TRP A 54 -4.10 5.02 -2.61
N SER A 55 -4.87 4.06 -2.09
CA SER A 55 -5.12 3.97 -0.65
C SER A 55 -3.87 3.60 0.15
N GLY A 56 -3.02 2.70 -0.37
CA GLY A 56 -1.72 2.36 0.23
C GLY A 56 -0.77 3.55 0.31
N VAL A 57 -0.64 4.31 -0.79
CA VAL A 57 0.17 5.55 -0.82
C VAL A 57 -0.36 6.58 0.18
N ALA A 58 -1.67 6.81 0.19
CA ALA A 58 -2.29 7.74 1.13
C ALA A 58 -2.05 7.33 2.59
N PHE A 59 -2.24 6.05 2.90
CA PHE A 59 -1.98 5.50 4.23
C PHE A 59 -0.52 5.67 4.66
N PHE A 60 0.42 5.35 3.76
CA PHE A 60 1.85 5.51 4.00
C PHE A 60 2.22 6.95 4.35
N LEU A 61 1.69 7.92 3.59
CA LEU A 61 1.90 9.35 3.84
C LEU A 61 1.34 9.79 5.19
N VAL A 62 0.13 9.34 5.54
CA VAL A 62 -0.51 9.67 6.83
C VAL A 62 0.30 9.12 8.01
N VAL A 63 0.76 7.87 7.94
CA VAL A 63 1.60 7.26 8.99
C VAL A 63 2.91 8.02 9.17
N HIS A 64 3.56 8.41 8.06
CA HIS A 64 4.81 9.17 8.11
C HIS A 64 4.62 10.58 8.64
N LEU A 65 3.55 11.26 8.23
CA LEU A 65 3.20 12.59 8.72
C LEU A 65 2.89 12.57 10.22
N ALA A 66 2.08 11.62 10.68
CA ALA A 66 1.77 11.45 12.10
C ALA A 66 3.02 11.19 12.93
N ALA A 67 3.92 10.32 12.46
CA ALA A 67 5.19 10.05 13.12
C ALA A 67 6.09 11.30 13.20
N TYR A 68 6.09 12.13 12.14
CA TYR A 68 6.85 13.38 12.11
C TYR A 68 6.29 14.41 13.10
N ILE A 69 4.96 14.57 13.16
CA ILE A 69 4.29 15.48 14.11
C ILE A 69 4.57 15.06 15.55
N LEU A 70 4.46 13.76 15.87
CA LEU A 70 4.77 13.24 17.21
C LEU A 70 6.22 13.55 17.59
N LYS A 71 7.16 13.35 16.66
CA LYS A 71 8.56 13.69 16.89
C LYS A 71 8.75 15.18 17.17
N LEU A 72 8.07 16.07 16.44
CA LEU A 72 8.16 17.52 16.69
C LEU A 72 7.63 17.91 18.07
N ASN A 73 6.54 17.29 18.52
CA ASN A 73 5.96 17.56 19.85
C ASN A 73 6.85 17.07 21.00
N ASP A 74 7.59 15.97 20.82
CA ASP A 74 8.54 15.46 21.83
C ASP A 74 9.80 16.35 21.98
N PHE A 75 10.04 17.27 21.04
CA PHE A 75 11.18 18.21 21.07
C PHE A 75 10.85 19.56 21.72
N GLN A 76 9.58 19.84 22.06
CA GLN A 76 9.13 21.02 22.80
C GLN A 76 9.02 20.74 24.30
#